data_AF-A0A840N4N6-F1
#
_entry.id   AF-A0A840N4N6-F1
#
_cell.length_a   1.000
_cell.length_b   1.000
_cell.length_c   1.000
_cell.angle_alpha   90.00
_cell.angle_beta   90.00
_cell.angle_gamma   90.00
#
_symmetry.space_group_name_H-M   'P 1'
#
loop_
_entity.id
_entity.type
_entity.pdbx_description
1 polymer ?
#
loop_
_entity_poly.entity_id
_entity_poly.type
_entity_poly.pdbx_seq_one_letter_code
_entity_poly.pdbx_strand_id
1 'polypeptide(L)'
;MIESTEPPRSLQAAIGLWAALAAFLLVQTVFSWADREELERQLVAHHVAAPDQAGTVTLDRLLLNTALAVVFAAGYVAAGVLLRKRRPWARIGVCALFAVQLVIVLGGFSFSAANLIVLALGGAAAWFSWTTSSTKWVTGEHG
;
A
#
# COMPACT_ATOMS: atom_id res chain seq x y z
N MET A 1 6.92 -27.60 27.50
CA MET A 1 5.90 -26.70 26.93
C MET A 1 6.67 -25.75 26.03
N ILE A 2 6.65 -25.97 24.72
CA ILE A 2 7.47 -25.19 23.79
C ILE A 2 6.73 -23.87 23.58
N GLU A 3 7.19 -22.83 24.26
CA GLU A 3 6.84 -21.46 23.94
C GLU A 3 7.29 -21.23 22.50
N SER A 4 6.36 -21.26 21.54
CA SER A 4 6.67 -20.98 20.15
C SER A 4 6.96 -19.48 20.05
N THR A 5 8.24 -19.13 20.22
CA THR A 5 8.79 -17.79 19.99
C THR A 5 8.65 -17.36 18.53
N GLU A 6 8.32 -18.27 17.62
CA GLU A 6 8.08 -17.97 16.22
C GLU A 6 6.70 -17.33 15.98
N PRO A 7 6.64 -16.21 15.24
CA PRO A 7 5.36 -15.59 14.89
C PRO A 7 4.53 -16.55 14.02
N PRO A 8 3.21 -16.64 14.24
CA PRO A 8 2.33 -17.52 13.48
C PRO A 8 2.43 -17.22 11.99
N ARG A 9 2.32 -18.27 11.15
CA ARG A 9 2.49 -18.17 9.68
C ARG A 9 1.56 -17.12 9.05
N SER A 10 0.37 -16.90 9.62
CA SER A 10 -0.56 -15.84 9.20
C SER A 10 0.03 -14.43 9.36
N LEU A 11 0.77 -14.19 10.45
CA LEU A 11 1.44 -12.91 10.71
C LEU A 11 2.61 -12.70 9.77
N GLN A 12 3.38 -13.76 9.49
CA GLN A 12 4.47 -13.72 8.51
C GLN A 12 3.95 -13.44 7.10
N ALA A 13 2.84 -14.07 6.71
CA ALA A 13 2.16 -13.80 5.45
C ALA A 13 1.68 -12.34 5.37
N ALA A 14 1.06 -11.81 6.42
CA ALA A 14 0.65 -10.40 6.48
C ALA A 14 1.83 -9.44 6.30
N ILE A 15 2.96 -9.69 6.98
CA ILE A 15 4.18 -8.88 6.84
C ILE A 15 4.71 -8.95 5.41
N GLY A 16 4.76 -10.15 4.82
CA GLY A 16 5.18 -10.35 3.43
C GLY A 16 4.27 -9.61 2.45
N LEU A 17 2.95 -9.63 2.68
CA LEU A 17 1.95 -8.92 1.88
C LEU A 17 2.11 -7.40 1.97
N TRP A 18 2.34 -6.85 3.16
CA TRP A 18 2.62 -5.42 3.33
C TRP A 18 3.93 -5.00 2.63
N ALA A 19 4.96 -5.84 2.72
CA ALA A 19 6.23 -5.61 2.03
C ALA A 19 6.07 -5.70 0.50
N ALA A 20 5.33 -6.68 0.00
CA ALA A 20 5.02 -6.82 -1.42
C ALA A 20 4.21 -5.63 -1.95
N LEU A 21 3.25 -5.14 -1.17
CA LEU A 21 2.48 -3.94 -1.52
C LEU A 21 3.38 -2.70 -1.60
N ALA A 22 4.28 -2.51 -0.64
CA ALA A 22 5.26 -1.43 -0.67
C ALA A 22 6.17 -1.51 -1.90
N ALA A 23 6.70 -2.71 -2.21
CA ALA A 23 7.54 -2.93 -3.38
C ALA A 23 6.77 -2.68 -4.68
N PHE A 24 5.52 -3.13 -4.77
CA PHE A 24 4.66 -2.89 -5.93
C PHE A 24 4.44 -1.40 -6.18
N LEU A 25 4.16 -0.61 -5.12
CA LEU A 25 4.00 0.84 -5.25
C LEU A 25 5.27 1.51 -5.75
N LEU A 26 6.44 1.14 -5.22
CA LEU A 26 7.72 1.69 -5.68
C LEU A 26 8.01 1.34 -7.14
N VAL A 27 7.78 0.10 -7.54
CA VAL A 27 7.93 -0.35 -8.93
C VAL A 27 6.97 0.41 -9.84
N GLN A 28 5.70 0.56 -9.44
CA GLN A 28 4.71 1.33 -10.18
C GLN A 28 5.13 2.79 -10.35
N THR A 29 5.67 3.42 -9.31
CA THR A 29 6.21 4.78 -9.40
C THR A 29 7.37 4.85 -10.40
N VAL A 30 8.30 3.90 -10.38
CA VAL A 30 9.42 3.85 -11.35
C VAL A 30 8.91 3.72 -12.78
N PHE A 31 7.94 2.83 -13.03
CA PHE A 31 7.31 2.72 -14.35
C PHE A 31 6.62 4.01 -14.77
N SER A 32 5.94 4.70 -13.84
CA SER A 32 5.28 5.98 -14.14
C SER A 32 6.30 7.04 -14.58
N TRP A 33 7.50 7.04 -13.98
CA TRP A 33 8.61 7.90 -14.41
C TRP A 33 9.18 7.51 -15.76
N ALA A 34 9.23 6.22 -16.09
CA ALA A 34 9.69 5.72 -17.39
C ALA A 34 8.72 6.10 -18.53
N ASP A 35 7.41 6.03 -18.27
CA ASP A 35 6.35 6.36 -19.25
C ASP A 35 5.93 7.85 -19.22
N ARG A 36 6.77 8.74 -18.68
CA ARG A 36 6.47 10.17 -18.51
C ARG A 36 6.03 10.85 -19.82
N GLU A 37 6.70 10.56 -20.93
CA GLU A 37 6.40 11.19 -22.23
C GLU A 37 5.07 10.72 -22.82
N GLU A 38 4.65 9.49 -22.51
CA GLU A 38 3.35 8.95 -22.92
C GLU A 38 2.22 9.56 -22.08
N LEU A 39 2.44 9.74 -20.78
CA LEU A 39 1.53 10.46 -19.88
C LEU A 39 1.30 11.91 -20.31
N GLU A 40 2.36 12.62 -20.70
CA GLU A 40 2.26 13.99 -21.20
C GLU A 40 1.44 14.05 -22.50
N ARG A 41 1.68 13.12 -23.43
CA ARG A 41 0.90 12.98 -24.67
C ARG A 41 -0.58 12.70 -24.40
N GLN A 42 -0.90 11.83 -23.45
CA GLN A 42 -2.27 11.51 -23.09
C GLN A 42 -3.00 12.69 -22.42
N LEU A 43 -2.32 13.49 -21.60
CA LEU A 43 -2.91 14.68 -20.98
C LEU A 43 -3.30 15.75 -21.98
N VAL A 44 -2.48 15.93 -23.02
CA VAL A 44 -2.79 16.82 -24.16
C VAL A 44 -3.91 16.23 -25.01
N ALA A 45 -3.84 14.94 -25.34
CA ALA A 45 -4.85 14.26 -26.16
C ALA A 45 -6.25 14.30 -25.52
N HIS A 46 -6.33 14.12 -24.20
CA HIS A 46 -7.59 14.15 -23.45
C HIS A 46 -8.03 15.56 -23.01
N HIS A 47 -7.38 16.63 -23.50
CA HIS A 47 -7.70 18.03 -23.16
C HIS A 47 -7.68 18.33 -21.64
N VAL A 48 -6.90 17.56 -20.88
CA VAL A 48 -6.76 17.74 -19.42
C VAL A 48 -5.76 18.85 -19.10
N ALA A 49 -4.79 19.08 -19.97
CA ALA A 49 -3.82 20.17 -19.87
C ALA A 49 -3.53 20.76 -21.25
N ALA A 50 -3.29 22.07 -21.29
CA ALA A 50 -2.80 22.73 -22.49
C ALA A 50 -1.34 22.29 -22.79
N PRO A 51 -0.91 22.23 -24.07
CA PRO A 51 0.41 21.69 -24.44
C PRO A 51 1.58 22.42 -23.79
N ASP A 52 1.40 23.71 -23.48
CA ASP A 52 2.35 24.58 -22.77
C ASP A 52 2.45 24.28 -21.26
N GLN A 53 1.44 23.61 -20.68
CA GLN A 53 1.39 23.27 -19.25
C GLN A 53 1.50 21.77 -18.98
N ALA A 54 1.44 20.93 -20.02
CA ALA A 54 1.42 19.47 -19.90
C ALA A 54 2.66 18.93 -19.17
N GLY A 55 3.85 19.45 -19.47
CA GLY A 55 5.09 19.06 -18.79
C GLY A 55 5.10 19.35 -17.29
N THR A 56 4.61 20.52 -16.87
CA THR A 56 4.55 20.94 -15.46
C THR A 56 3.50 20.14 -14.69
N VAL A 57 2.29 19.97 -15.26
CA VAL A 57 1.21 19.19 -14.67
C VAL A 57 1.59 17.71 -14.53
N THR A 58 2.32 17.16 -15.50
CA THR A 58 2.82 15.78 -15.45
C THR A 58 3.85 15.61 -14.33
N LEU A 59 4.78 16.56 -14.19
CA LEU A 59 5.78 16.56 -13.11
C LEU A 59 5.15 16.63 -11.72
N ASP A 60 4.19 17.55 -11.51
CA ASP A 60 3.49 17.67 -10.22
C ASP A 60 2.75 16.38 -9.85
N ARG A 61 2.09 15.74 -10.82
CA ARG A 61 1.41 14.45 -10.60
C ARG A 61 2.40 13.32 -10.30
N LEU A 62 3.53 13.26 -10.99
CA LEU A 62 4.59 12.28 -10.74
C LEU A 62 5.20 12.48 -9.36
N LEU A 63 5.47 13.72 -8.96
CA LEU A 63 5.99 14.05 -7.64
C LEU A 63 5.00 13.69 -6.54
N LEU A 64 3.72 14.03 -6.70
CA LEU A 64 2.68 13.67 -5.74
C LEU A 64 2.51 12.15 -5.63
N ASN A 65 2.50 11.44 -6.77
CA ASN A 65 2.44 9.98 -6.80
C ASN A 65 3.65 9.37 -6.08
N THR A 66 4.86 9.87 -6.36
CA THR A 66 6.10 9.43 -5.72
C THR A 66 6.06 9.69 -4.21
N ALA A 67 5.62 10.87 -3.78
CA ALA A 67 5.50 11.22 -2.37
C ALA A 67 4.49 10.29 -1.66
N LEU A 68 3.32 10.05 -2.26
CA LEU A 68 2.34 9.12 -1.73
C LEU A 68 2.89 7.69 -1.66
N ALA A 69 3.55 7.22 -2.72
CA ALA A 69 4.16 5.90 -2.76
C ALA A 69 5.21 5.72 -1.66
N VAL A 70 6.06 6.72 -1.43
CA VAL A 70 7.06 6.71 -0.35
C VAL A 70 6.39 6.70 1.03
N VAL A 71 5.37 7.54 1.24
CA VAL A 71 4.62 7.58 2.52
C VAL A 71 3.94 6.25 2.79
N PHE A 72 3.27 5.66 1.80
CA PHE A 72 2.62 4.37 1.93
C PHE A 72 3.64 3.24 2.12
N ALA A 73 4.73 3.22 1.35
CA ALA A 73 5.79 2.23 1.52
C ALA A 73 6.40 2.30 2.92
N ALA A 74 6.73 3.49 3.41
CA ALA A 74 7.24 3.69 4.77
C ALA A 74 6.22 3.23 5.81
N GLY A 75 4.94 3.56 5.61
CA GLY A 75 3.85 3.14 6.48
C GLY A 75 3.67 1.62 6.53
N TYR A 76 3.78 0.93 5.40
CA TYR A 76 3.68 -0.54 5.31
C TYR A 76 4.93 -1.28 5.82
N VAL A 77 6.12 -0.70 5.68
CA VAL A 77 7.32 -1.24 6.33
C VAL A 77 7.22 -1.06 7.85
N ALA A 78 6.82 0.12 8.32
CA ALA A 78 6.59 0.38 9.73
C ALA A 78 5.51 -0.55 10.30
N ALA A 79 4.43 -0.79 9.55
CA ALA A 79 3.39 -1.76 9.86
C ALA A 79 3.95 -3.15 10.16
N GLY A 80 4.75 -3.69 9.24
CA GLY A 80 5.34 -5.02 9.36
C GLY A 80 6.25 -5.12 10.57
N VAL A 81 7.04 -4.07 10.84
CA VAL A 81 7.92 -3.99 12.01
C VAL A 81 7.12 -3.90 13.31
N LEU A 82 6.04 -3.10 13.35
CA LEU A 82 5.21 -2.93 14.55
C LEU A 82 4.36 -4.17 14.86
N LEU A 83 3.86 -4.86 13.84
CA LEU A 83 3.19 -6.16 13.98
C LEU A 83 4.15 -7.20 14.56
N ARG A 84 5.42 -7.20 14.12
CA ARG A 84 6.47 -8.04 14.69
C ARG A 84 6.74 -7.73 16.16
N LYS A 85 6.54 -6.48 16.60
CA LYS A 85 6.66 -6.04 18.00
C LYS A 85 5.43 -6.33 18.88
N ARG A 86 4.47 -7.15 18.41
CA ARG A 86 3.22 -7.52 19.13
C ARG A 86 2.34 -6.34 19.57
N ARG A 87 2.47 -5.16 18.97
CA ARG A 87 1.70 -3.97 19.39
C ARG A 87 0.27 -4.03 18.80
N PRO A 88 -0.81 -4.10 19.60
CA PRO A 88 -2.18 -4.19 19.09
C PRO A 88 -2.61 -2.94 18.31
N TRP A 89 -2.07 -1.77 18.67
CA TRP A 89 -2.31 -0.49 17.99
C TRP A 89 -1.77 -0.47 16.54
N ALA A 90 -0.81 -1.33 16.22
CA ALA A 90 -0.25 -1.44 14.88
C ALA A 90 -1.31 -1.85 13.85
N ARG A 91 -2.26 -2.71 14.23
CA ARG A 91 -3.33 -3.16 13.32
C ARG A 91 -4.24 -2.02 12.91
N ILE A 92 -4.61 -1.18 13.88
CA ILE A 92 -5.51 -0.04 13.66
C ILE A 92 -4.82 0.97 12.76
N GLY A 93 -3.56 1.34 13.05
CA GLY A 93 -2.83 2.30 12.23
C GLY A 93 -2.68 1.85 10.77
N VAL A 94 -2.51 0.56 10.54
CA VAL A 94 -2.28 0.01 9.21
C VAL A 94 -3.57 -0.14 8.42
N CYS A 95 -4.65 -0.57 9.08
CA CYS A 95 -5.98 -0.52 8.48
C CYS A 95 -6.42 0.92 8.18
N ALA A 96 -6.10 1.88 9.06
CA ALA A 96 -6.40 3.30 8.82
C ALA A 96 -5.59 3.83 7.63
N LEU A 97 -4.30 3.53 7.55
CA LEU A 97 -3.45 3.92 6.41
C LEU A 97 -3.98 3.32 5.10
N PHE A 98 -4.33 2.03 5.10
CA PHE A 98 -4.92 1.39 3.94
C PHE A 98 -6.30 1.97 3.59
N ALA A 99 -7.12 2.32 4.58
CA ALA A 99 -8.40 2.99 4.38
C ALA A 99 -8.24 4.37 3.73
N VAL A 100 -7.23 5.14 4.15
CA VAL A 100 -6.88 6.41 3.49
C VAL A 100 -6.47 6.17 2.04
N GLN A 101 -5.62 5.16 1.78
CA GLN A 101 -5.24 4.80 0.41
C GLN A 101 -6.45 4.41 -0.44
N LEU A 102 -7.38 3.63 0.14
CA LEU A 102 -8.64 3.23 -0.46
C LEU A 102 -9.50 4.43 -0.86
N VAL A 103 -9.65 5.41 0.04
CA VAL A 103 -10.41 6.63 -0.23
C VAL A 103 -9.79 7.43 -1.37
N ILE A 104 -8.47 7.54 -1.41
CA ILE A 104 -7.76 8.22 -2.51
C ILE A 104 -7.99 7.49 -3.84
N VAL A 105 -7.85 6.15 -3.84
CA VAL A 105 -8.03 5.33 -5.04
C VAL A 105 -9.47 5.37 -5.55
N LEU A 106 -10.46 5.24 -4.66
CA LEU A 106 -11.89 5.26 -5.00
C LEU A 106 -12.36 6.66 -5.40
N GLY A 107 -11.86 7.71 -4.74
CA GLY A 107 -12.17 9.10 -5.08
C GLY A 107 -11.65 9.52 -6.45
N GLY A 108 -10.58 8.88 -6.94
CA GLY A 108 -10.07 9.05 -8.30
C GLY A 108 -10.89 8.35 -9.39
N PHE A 109 -11.92 7.54 -9.04
CA PHE A 109 -12.79 6.78 -9.96
C PHE A 109 -12.05 6.00 -11.07
N SER A 110 -10.80 5.60 -10.83
CA SER A 110 -9.98 4.92 -11.82
C SER A 110 -9.87 3.43 -11.48
N PHE A 111 -10.60 2.58 -12.22
CA PHE A 111 -10.52 1.11 -12.12
C PHE A 111 -9.32 0.55 -12.90
N SER A 112 -8.14 1.13 -12.68
CA SER A 112 -6.89 0.63 -13.27
C SER A 112 -6.50 -0.72 -12.66
N ALA A 113 -5.87 -1.59 -13.46
CA ALA A 113 -5.36 -2.88 -13.01
C ALA A 113 -4.43 -2.75 -11.78
N ALA A 114 -3.65 -1.66 -11.70
CA ALA A 114 -2.79 -1.40 -10.56
C ALA A 114 -3.58 -1.16 -9.26
N ASN A 115 -4.72 -0.46 -9.33
CA ASN A 115 -5.58 -0.23 -8.18
C ASN A 115 -6.23 -1.53 -7.70
N LEU A 116 -6.60 -2.43 -8.62
CA LEU A 116 -7.10 -3.77 -8.27
C LEU A 116 -6.04 -4.61 -7.54
N ILE A 117 -4.77 -4.53 -7.96
CA ILE A 117 -3.67 -5.21 -7.30
C ILE A 117 -3.46 -4.67 -5.89
N VAL A 118 -3.47 -3.34 -5.70
CA VAL A 118 -3.38 -2.69 -4.39
C VAL A 118 -4.53 -3.12 -3.47
N LEU A 119 -5.75 -3.18 -4.00
CA LEU A 119 -6.95 -3.63 -3.28
C LEU A 119 -6.84 -5.09 -2.85
N ALA A 120 -6.41 -5.97 -3.76
CA ALA A 120 -6.28 -7.39 -3.48
C ALA A 120 -5.17 -7.66 -2.45
N LEU A 121 -3.98 -7.08 -2.64
CA LEU A 121 -2.85 -7.21 -1.72
C LEU A 121 -3.16 -6.62 -0.34
N GLY A 122 -3.69 -5.39 -0.29
CA GLY A 122 -4.00 -4.73 0.99
C GLY A 122 -5.19 -5.34 1.70
N GLY A 123 -6.22 -5.79 0.97
CA GLY A 123 -7.34 -6.55 1.51
C GLY A 123 -6.91 -7.90 2.10
N ALA A 124 -6.07 -8.65 1.38
CA ALA A 124 -5.49 -9.88 1.90
C ALA A 124 -4.59 -9.62 3.12
N ALA A 125 -3.75 -8.58 3.08
CA ALA A 125 -2.89 -8.20 4.21
C ALA A 125 -3.70 -7.84 5.46
N ALA A 126 -4.78 -7.06 5.29
CA ALA A 126 -5.70 -6.72 6.35
C ALA A 126 -6.40 -7.98 6.88
N TRP A 127 -6.93 -8.82 6.00
CA TRP A 127 -7.57 -10.09 6.38
C TRP A 127 -6.64 -10.96 7.23
N PHE A 128 -5.41 -11.22 6.77
CA PHE A 128 -4.43 -12.00 7.52
C PHE A 128 -4.02 -11.34 8.84
N SER A 129 -3.98 -10.00 8.90
CA SER A 129 -3.72 -9.25 10.13
C SER A 129 -4.82 -9.42 11.19
N TRP A 130 -6.06 -9.72 10.79
CA TRP A 130 -7.21 -9.90 11.67
C TRP A 130 -7.62 -11.36 11.91
N THR A 131 -6.92 -12.32 11.30
CA THR A 131 -7.20 -13.75 11.53
C THR A 131 -7.13 -14.11 13.02
N THR A 132 -8.03 -14.98 13.46
CA THR A 132 -8.23 -15.43 14.85
C THR A 132 -6.94 -15.95 15.49
N SER A 133 -6.06 -16.58 14.70
CA SER A 133 -4.74 -17.05 15.14
C SER A 133 -3.79 -15.90 15.50
N SER A 134 -3.78 -14.83 14.70
CA SER A 134 -3.03 -13.61 14.98
C SER A 134 -3.60 -12.88 16.21
N THR A 135 -4.93 -12.86 16.38
CA THR A 135 -5.58 -12.21 17.52
C THR A 135 -5.27 -12.92 18.83
N LYS A 136 -5.35 -14.26 18.87
CA LYS A 136 -4.95 -15.08 20.02
C LYS A 136 -3.49 -14.88 20.43
N TRP A 137 -2.58 -14.78 19.46
CA TRP A 137 -1.15 -14.55 19.75
C TRP A 137 -0.85 -13.13 20.28
N VAL A 138 -1.63 -12.12 19.89
CA VAL A 138 -1.49 -10.74 20.39
C VAL A 138 -2.16 -10.55 21.75
N THR A 139 -3.26 -11.26 22.02
CA THR A 139 -3.97 -11.22 23.31
C THR A 139 -3.40 -12.19 24.35
N GLY A 140 -2.57 -13.15 23.93
CA GLY A 140 -1.96 -14.14 24.83
C GLY A 140 -2.90 -15.28 25.22
N GLU A 141 -4.11 -15.35 24.66
CA GLU A 141 -5.07 -16.41 24.93
C GLU A 141 -4.73 -17.66 24.10
N HIS A 142 -4.11 -18.64 24.76
CA HIS A 142 -3.94 -19.99 24.22
C HIS A 142 -5.29 -20.70 24.26
N GLY A 143 -5.75 -21.16 23.10
CA GLY A 143 -6.74 -22.22 22.98
C GLY A 143 -6.12 -23.39 22.23
#